data_AF-A0A7R8WJX4-F1
#
_entry.id   AF-A0A7R8WJX4-F1
#
_cell.length_a   1.000
_cell.length_b   1.000
_cell.length_c   1.000
_cell.angle_alpha   90.00
_cell.angle_beta   90.00
_cell.angle_gamma   90.00
#
_symmetry.space_group_name_H-M   'P 1'
#
loop_
_entity.id
_entity.type
_entity.pdbx_description
1 polymer ?
#
loop_
_entity_poly.entity_id
_entity_poly.type
_entity_poly.pdbx_seq_one_letter_code
_entity_poly.pdbx_strand_id
1 'polypeptide(L)'
;MARFILTRANGPNAGSVNVIGLSEEEMQILEEASGQADPMRNNSDGMTISNIPTHCVLNMLGQMGYRVVASTGAQTIVWTLFKCDRPASSRDESRGGRDDNVDADDDATRAGRETMTVLSKPRLI
;
A
#
# COMPACT_ATOMS: atom_id res chain seq x y z
N MET A 1 11.06 0.94 -21.94
CA MET A 1 12.08 -0.06 -21.64
C MET A 1 11.73 -0.82 -20.36
N ALA A 2 11.45 -2.11 -20.48
CA ALA A 2 11.30 -3.02 -19.34
C ALA A 2 12.60 -3.07 -18.50
N ARG A 3 12.49 -2.96 -17.17
CA ARG A 3 13.64 -2.98 -16.25
C ARG A 3 13.41 -3.94 -15.08
N PHE A 4 14.48 -4.64 -14.68
CA PHE A 4 14.48 -5.50 -13.49
C PHE A 4 15.37 -4.90 -12.40
N ILE A 5 14.93 -5.01 -11.15
CA ILE A 5 15.73 -4.68 -9.96
C ILE A 5 15.72 -5.83 -8.98
N LEU A 6 16.76 -5.89 -8.16
CA LEU A 6 16.93 -6.90 -7.12
C LEU A 6 16.85 -6.26 -5.75
N THR A 7 16.06 -6.85 -4.86
CA THR A 7 15.95 -6.43 -3.46
C THR A 7 16.36 -7.57 -2.56
N ARG A 8 17.32 -7.37 -1.65
CA ARG A 8 17.85 -8.39 -0.73
C ARG A 8 17.58 -7.99 0.72
N ALA A 9 17.09 -8.94 1.53
CA ALA A 9 16.96 -8.78 2.99
C ALA A 9 17.44 -10.05 3.71
N ASN A 10 18.12 -9.90 4.86
CA ASN A 10 18.48 -11.02 5.74
C ASN A 10 17.28 -11.37 6.66
N GLY A 11 16.30 -12.07 6.09
CA GLY A 11 15.05 -12.45 6.74
C GLY A 11 13.89 -11.48 6.48
N PRO A 12 12.65 -11.86 6.85
CA PRO A 12 11.44 -11.09 6.55
C PRO A 12 11.32 -9.76 7.32
N ASN A 13 12.05 -9.62 8.43
CA ASN A 13 12.12 -8.42 9.27
C ASN A 13 13.54 -7.82 9.31
N ALA A 14 14.33 -8.04 8.26
CA ALA A 14 15.72 -7.58 8.26
C ALA A 14 15.80 -6.07 8.51
N GLY A 15 16.70 -5.66 9.41
CA GLY A 15 16.99 -4.25 9.66
C GLY A 15 17.70 -3.54 8.50
N SER A 16 17.95 -4.23 7.38
CA SER A 16 18.46 -3.61 6.17
C SER A 16 18.01 -4.33 4.90
N VAL A 17 17.78 -3.54 3.86
CA VAL A 17 17.32 -3.94 2.54
C VAL A 17 18.27 -3.34 1.51
N ASN A 18 18.87 -4.18 0.67
CA ASN A 18 19.73 -3.71 -0.42
C ASN A 18 18.94 -3.74 -1.73
N VAL A 19 18.86 -2.61 -2.43
CA VAL A 19 18.15 -2.45 -3.71
C VAL A 19 19.17 -2.17 -4.81
N ILE A 20 19.14 -2.93 -5.90
CA ILE A 20 20.13 -2.85 -6.98
C ILE A 20 19.43 -2.66 -8.32
N GLY A 21 19.94 -1.76 -9.16
CA GLY A 21 19.51 -1.57 -10.55
C GLY A 21 18.48 -0.46 -10.79
N LEU A 22 18.28 0.43 -9.80
CA LEU A 22 17.50 1.67 -9.99
C LEU A 22 18.30 2.67 -10.82
N SER A 23 17.63 3.55 -11.59
CA SER A 23 18.31 4.74 -12.12
C SER A 23 18.63 5.74 -11.01
N GLU A 24 19.53 6.69 -11.28
CA GLU A 24 19.92 7.72 -10.30
C GLU A 24 18.72 8.53 -9.79
N GLU A 25 17.81 8.93 -10.70
CA GLU A 25 16.55 9.60 -10.37
C GLU A 25 15.66 8.74 -9.45
N GLU A 26 15.53 7.45 -9.75
CA GLU A 26 14.73 6.52 -8.98
C GLU A 26 15.34 6.26 -7.59
N MET A 27 16.67 6.17 -7.53
CA MET A 27 17.41 6.04 -6.28
C MET A 27 17.19 7.26 -5.38
N GLN A 28 17.21 8.46 -5.96
CA GLN A 28 16.95 9.70 -5.23
C GLN A 28 15.51 9.79 -4.71
N ILE A 29 14.50 9.40 -5.51
CA ILE A 29 13.11 9.32 -5.05
C ILE A 29 12.98 8.35 -3.88
N LEU A 30 13.64 7.19 -3.96
CA LEU A 30 13.60 6.19 -2.90
C LEU A 30 14.32 6.66 -1.63
N GLU A 31 15.42 7.39 -1.77
CA GLU A 31 16.16 8.05 -0.70
C GLU A 31 15.26 9.05 0.05
N GLU A 32 14.60 9.96 -0.68
CA GLU A 32 13.65 10.93 -0.10
C GLU A 32 12.46 10.23 0.58
N ALA A 33 11.86 9.23 -0.08
CA ALA A 33 10.72 8.49 0.46
C ALA A 33 11.08 7.65 1.71
N SER A 34 12.33 7.19 1.79
CA SER A 34 12.84 6.43 2.93
C SER A 34 13.12 7.30 4.16
N GLY A 35 13.29 8.62 3.97
CA GLY A 35 13.68 9.54 5.04
C GLY A 35 15.07 9.24 5.63
N GLN A 36 15.91 8.48 4.94
CA GLN A 36 17.29 8.23 5.36
C GLN A 36 18.16 9.44 5.03
N ALA A 37 18.83 10.00 6.03
CA ALA A 37 19.71 11.14 5.86
C ALA A 37 21.00 10.83 5.07
N ASP A 38 21.38 9.55 4.97
CA ASP A 38 22.59 9.11 4.29
C ASP A 38 22.47 7.62 3.90
N PRO A 39 21.83 7.28 2.77
CA PRO A 39 21.77 5.89 2.33
C PRO A 39 23.14 5.43 1.87
N MET A 40 23.57 4.27 2.35
CA MET A 40 24.86 3.71 1.95
C MET A 40 24.78 3.26 0.49
N ARG A 41 25.27 4.11 -0.43
CA ARG A 41 25.45 3.79 -1.84
C ARG A 41 26.63 2.83 -1.97
N ASN A 42 26.35 1.63 -2.46
CA ASN A 42 27.38 0.63 -2.73
C ASN A 42 27.98 0.89 -4.13
N ASN A 43 29.26 0.57 -4.33
CA ASN A 43 29.99 0.70 -5.61
C ASN A 43 29.39 -0.09 -6.81
N SER A 44 28.23 -0.73 -6.63
CA SER A 44 27.59 -1.64 -7.58
C SER A 44 26.22 -1.12 -8.06
N ASP A 45 26.01 0.20 -8.10
CA ASP A 45 24.72 0.83 -8.43
C ASP A 45 23.56 0.34 -7.53
N GLY A 46 23.87 0.15 -6.25
CA GLY A 46 22.92 -0.33 -5.25
C GLY A 46 22.82 0.60 -4.04
N MET A 47 21.63 0.63 -3.44
CA MET A 47 21.30 1.43 -2.26
C MET A 47 20.94 0.50 -1.11
N THR A 48 21.62 0.68 0.03
CA THR A 48 21.25 -0.03 1.27
C THR A 48 20.36 0.86 2.13
N ILE A 49 19.12 0.42 2.33
CA ILE A 49 18.13 1.07 3.18
C ILE A 49 18.12 0.34 4.52
N SER A 50 18.44 1.04 5.59
CA SER A 50 18.47 0.46 6.95
C SER A 50 17.28 0.92 7.78
N ASN A 51 16.89 0.12 8.78
CA ASN A 51 15.82 0.36 9.74
C ASN A 51 14.42 0.56 9.13
N ILE A 52 14.22 0.12 7.89
CA ILE A 52 12.92 0.14 7.21
C ILE A 52 12.50 -1.31 6.91
N PRO A 53 11.31 -1.73 7.35
CA PRO A 53 10.80 -3.06 7.04
C PRO A 53 10.75 -3.32 5.54
N THR A 54 11.04 -4.56 5.12
CA THR A 54 11.12 -4.88 3.69
C THR A 54 9.81 -4.65 2.94
N HIS A 55 8.66 -4.87 3.57
CA HIS A 55 7.36 -4.58 2.95
C HIS A 55 7.15 -3.08 2.66
N CYS A 56 7.70 -2.19 3.48
CA CYS A 56 7.67 -0.74 3.22
C CYS A 56 8.51 -0.39 1.99
N VAL A 57 9.71 -0.97 1.86
CA VAL A 57 10.57 -0.80 0.67
C VAL A 57 9.88 -1.31 -0.59
N LEU A 58 9.29 -2.51 -0.52
CA LEU A 58 8.53 -3.06 -1.66
C LEU A 58 7.32 -2.20 -2.02
N ASN A 59 6.65 -1.58 -1.03
CA ASN A 59 5.54 -0.67 -1.28
C ASN A 59 5.99 0.63 -1.97
N MET A 60 7.10 1.23 -1.53
CA MET A 60 7.70 2.40 -2.18
C MET A 60 8.08 2.09 -3.65
N LEU A 61 8.76 0.96 -3.88
CA LEU A 61 9.06 0.49 -5.24
C LEU A 61 7.78 0.24 -6.05
N GLY A 62 6.71 -0.25 -5.41
CA GLY A 62 5.39 -0.42 -5.98
C GLY A 62 4.75 0.89 -6.49
N GLN A 63 4.90 1.97 -5.71
CA GLN A 63 4.45 3.32 -6.10
C GLN A 63 5.25 3.87 -7.28
N MET A 64 6.53 3.49 -7.39
CA MET A 64 7.39 3.81 -8.54
C MET A 64 7.11 2.94 -9.79
N GLY A 65 6.11 2.04 -9.72
CA GLY A 65 5.68 1.20 -10.84
C GLY A 65 6.36 -0.16 -10.92
N TYR A 66 7.20 -0.52 -9.96
CA TYR A 66 7.79 -1.86 -9.89
C TYR A 66 6.78 -2.89 -9.37
N ARG A 67 6.88 -4.13 -9.83
CA ARG A 67 6.06 -5.26 -9.37
C ARG A 67 6.95 -6.45 -9.10
N VAL A 68 6.74 -7.13 -7.98
CA VAL A 68 7.45 -8.37 -7.66
C VAL A 68 7.04 -9.45 -8.65
N VAL A 69 8.01 -10.08 -9.33
CA VAL A 69 7.79 -11.17 -10.28
C VAL A 69 8.32 -12.50 -9.77
N ALA A 70 9.28 -12.48 -8.86
CA ALA A 70 9.82 -13.68 -8.23
C ALA A 70 10.38 -13.34 -6.83
N SER A 71 10.35 -14.33 -5.94
CA SER A 71 11.07 -14.31 -4.68
C SER A 71 11.84 -15.63 -4.50
N THR A 72 13.03 -15.56 -3.94
CA THR A 72 13.87 -16.74 -3.68
C THR A 72 14.63 -16.59 -2.36
N GLY A 73 14.97 -17.73 -1.76
CA GLY A 73 15.84 -17.82 -0.59
C GLY A 73 15.13 -18.12 0.74
N ALA A 74 15.87 -18.75 1.65
CA ALA A 74 15.37 -19.20 2.95
C ALA A 74 15.87 -18.31 4.13
N GLN A 75 17.15 -17.95 4.15
CA GLN A 75 17.75 -17.08 5.18
C GLN A 75 17.93 -15.64 4.69
N THR A 76 18.36 -15.49 3.44
CA THR A 76 18.37 -14.23 2.71
C THR A 76 17.30 -14.31 1.64
N ILE A 77 16.32 -13.40 1.69
CA ILE A 77 15.27 -13.34 0.69
C ILE A 77 15.68 -12.33 -0.38
N VAL A 78 15.57 -12.75 -1.63
CA VAL A 78 15.78 -11.90 -2.81
C VAL A 78 14.45 -11.77 -3.55
N TRP A 79 13.99 -10.54 -3.76
CA TRP A 79 12.87 -10.22 -4.63
C TRP A 79 13.39 -9.67 -5.95
N THR A 80 12.88 -10.23 -7.05
CA THR A 80 13.06 -9.68 -8.39
C THR A 80 11.84 -8.85 -8.71
N LEU A 81 12.03 -7.56 -9.02
CA LEU A 81 10.94 -6.67 -9.40
C LEU A 81 11.09 -6.22 -10.85
N PHE A 82 9.96 -6.03 -11.53
CA PHE A 82 9.86 -5.59 -12.90
C PHE A 82 9.06 -4.30 -13.01
N LYS A 83 9.56 -3.32 -13.75
CA LYS A 83 8.81 -2.10 -14.12
C LYS A 83 8.35 -2.24 -15.57
N CYS A 84 7.03 -2.20 -15.77
CA CYS A 84 6.43 -2.17 -17.09
C CYS A 84 6.04 -0.73 -17.42
N ASP A 85 6.54 -0.17 -18.52
CA ASP A 85 6.12 1.15 -19.02
C ASP A 85 4.74 1.10 -19.68
N ARG A 86 3.77 0.41 -19.06
CA ARG A 86 2.40 0.69 -19.43
C ARG A 86 2.13 2.12 -18.95
N PRO A 87 1.69 3.05 -19.82
CA PRO A 87 1.09 4.26 -19.31
C PRO A 87 0.03 3.80 -18.31
N ALA A 88 -0.07 4.49 -17.18
CA ALA A 88 -1.18 4.30 -16.26
C ALA A 88 -2.43 4.63 -17.08
N SER A 89 -2.97 3.65 -17.81
CA SER A 89 -4.20 3.77 -18.53
C SER A 89 -5.20 4.03 -17.43
N SER A 90 -5.65 5.28 -17.39
CA SER A 90 -6.79 5.77 -16.67
C SER A 90 -7.66 4.61 -16.23
N ARG A 91 -7.55 4.25 -14.93
CA ARG A 91 -8.73 3.75 -14.24
C ARG A 91 -9.69 4.92 -14.27
N ASP A 92 -10.40 5.01 -15.39
CA ASP A 92 -11.63 5.74 -15.53
C ASP A 92 -12.56 5.11 -14.50
N GLU A 93 -12.60 5.72 -13.32
CA GLU A 93 -13.67 5.55 -12.35
C GLU A 93 -14.95 6.15 -12.93
N SER A 94 -15.38 5.69 -14.10
CA SER A 94 -16.77 5.75 -14.53
C SER A 94 -17.56 4.66 -13.79
N ARG A 95 -17.51 4.69 -12.46
CA ARG A 95 -18.61 4.21 -11.63
C ARG A 95 -19.60 5.37 -11.55
N GLY A 96 -20.29 5.57 -12.67
CA GLY A 96 -21.47 6.42 -12.72
C GLY A 96 -22.41 6.00 -11.61
N GLY A 97 -22.75 6.96 -10.75
CA GLY A 97 -23.82 6.84 -9.78
C GLY A 97 -25.09 6.42 -10.50
N ARG A 98 -25.74 5.39 -9.98
CA ARG A 98 -27.12 5.09 -10.29
C ARG A 98 -27.93 5.50 -9.08
N ASP A 99 -28.29 6.78 -9.09
CA ASP A 99 -29.34 7.34 -8.25
C ASP A 99 -30.68 6.77 -8.78
N ASP A 100 -31.03 5.56 -8.36
CA ASP A 100 -32.38 5.06 -8.54
C ASP A 100 -33.22 5.56 -7.36
N ASN A 101 -33.65 6.82 -7.49
CA ASN A 101 -34.86 7.35 -6.89
C ASN A 101 -36.01 6.42 -7.28
N VAL A 102 -36.58 5.71 -6.32
CA VAL A 102 -37.93 5.15 -6.47
C VAL A 102 -38.82 5.94 -5.54
N ASP A 103 -39.66 6.74 -6.20
CA ASP A 103 -40.67 7.61 -5.64
C ASP A 103 -41.59 6.88 -4.65
N ALA A 104 -42.01 7.67 -3.67
CA ALA A 104 -43.03 7.35 -2.71
C ALA A 104 -44.38 7.08 -3.39
N ASP A 105 -45.12 6.11 -2.87
CA ASP A 105 -46.57 6.15 -2.91
C ASP A 105 -47.16 5.80 -1.53
N ASP A 106 -48.01 6.73 -1.13
CA ASP A 106 -48.96 6.79 -0.03
C ASP A 106 -49.81 5.50 0.09
N ASP A 107 -49.93 4.92 1.28
CA ASP A 107 -51.27 4.53 1.77
C ASP A 107 -51.31 4.40 3.30
N ALA A 108 -52.45 4.77 3.83
CA ALA A 108 -52.64 5.34 5.14
C ALA A 108 -53.02 4.31 6.22
N THR A 109 -53.07 4.86 7.45
CA THR A 109 -53.89 4.43 8.60
C THR A 109 -53.33 3.31 9.48
N ARG A 110 -53.01 3.63 10.74
CA ARG A 110 -53.98 3.52 11.86
C ARG A 110 -53.32 3.71 13.24
N ALA A 111 -53.54 4.90 13.79
CA ALA A 111 -53.81 5.24 15.19
C ALA A 111 -53.23 4.38 16.35
N GLY A 112 -52.48 5.06 17.24
CA GLY A 112 -52.95 5.18 18.63
C GLY A 112 -51.97 4.85 19.76
N ARG A 113 -51.87 5.83 20.69
CA ARG A 113 -51.55 5.73 22.13
C ARG A 113 -50.08 5.76 22.60
N GLU A 114 -49.67 6.98 22.95
CA GLU A 114 -49.22 7.44 24.28
C GLU A 114 -48.77 6.38 25.31
N THR A 115 -47.54 6.49 25.83
CA THR A 115 -47.23 7.04 27.18
C THR A 115 -45.86 6.57 27.73
N MET A 116 -45.18 7.53 28.35
CA MET A 116 -44.29 7.45 29.51
C MET A 116 -42.98 6.62 29.50
N THR A 117 -41.89 7.38 29.54
CA THR A 117 -40.69 7.20 30.37
C THR A 117 -40.83 6.28 31.59
N VAL A 118 -39.89 5.34 31.78
CA VAL A 118 -39.26 5.15 33.09
C VAL A 118 -37.78 4.76 32.95
N LEU A 119 -36.96 5.59 33.57
CA LEU A 119 -35.55 5.46 33.89
C LEU A 119 -35.31 4.27 34.83
N SER A 120 -34.29 3.43 34.60
CA SER A 120 -33.55 2.72 35.67
C SER A 120 -32.28 2.07 35.12
N LYS A 121 -31.11 2.61 35.53
CA LYS A 121 -29.81 1.90 35.53
C LYS A 121 -29.60 1.25 36.92
N PRO A 122 -28.44 0.60 37.19
CA PRO A 122 -28.27 -0.84 37.26
C PRO A 122 -28.09 -1.33 38.72
N ARG A 123 -28.01 -2.65 38.94
CA ARG A 123 -27.40 -3.19 40.16
C ARG A 123 -26.27 -4.15 39.83
N LEU A 124 -25.10 -3.81 40.38
CA LEU A 124 -23.95 -4.68 40.61
C LEU A 124 -24.35 -5.90 41.44
N ILE A 125 -23.70 -7.02 41.16
CA ILE A 125 -23.34 -8.05 42.15
C ILE A 125 -21.83 -8.23 42.03
#